data_AF-A0A0A6P449-F1
#
_entry.id   AF-A0A0A6P449-F1
#
_cell.length_a   1.000
_cell.length_b   1.000
_cell.length_c   1.000
_cell.angle_alpha   90.00
_cell.angle_beta   90.00
_cell.angle_gamma   90.00
#
_symmetry.space_group_name_H-M   'P 1'
#
loop_
_entity.id
_entity.type
_entity.pdbx_description
1 polymer ?
#
loop_
_entity_poly.entity_id
_entity_poly.type
_entity_poly.pdbx_seq_one_letter_code
_entity_poly.pdbx_strand_id
1 'polypeptide(L)'
;MEELQKTAEKKIENQVIAHLNEAFPTKINILSEEERRQFIQRGVVEARKYGIELSFDVERYLHVMFGISYDFEKSPHNSWIIPILEEDTFTTEQKLDQLEGHALLSGALE
;
A
#
# COMPACT_ATOMS: atom_id res chain seq x y z
N MET A 1 4.47 26.54 0.54
CA MET A 1 4.88 25.15 0.84
C MET A 1 3.69 24.20 0.81
N GLU A 2 2.49 24.61 1.25
CA GLU A 2 1.25 23.81 1.21
C GLU A 2 0.80 23.35 -0.19
N GLU A 3 0.94 24.18 -1.23
CA GLU A 3 0.48 23.82 -2.59
C GLU A 3 1.36 22.75 -3.28
N LEU A 4 2.67 22.75 -3.01
CA LEU A 4 3.60 21.76 -3.53
C LEU A 4 3.29 20.37 -2.96
N GLN A 5 2.98 20.32 -1.66
CA GLN A 5 2.64 19.08 -0.97
C GLN A 5 1.32 18.49 -1.48
N LYS A 6 0.27 19.32 -1.61
CA LYS A 6 -1.00 18.90 -2.22
C LYS A 6 -0.83 18.40 -3.66
N THR A 7 0.04 19.03 -4.44
CA THR A 7 0.28 18.63 -5.83
C THR A 7 1.02 17.28 -5.90
N ALA A 8 2.01 17.07 -5.03
CA ALA A 8 2.75 15.82 -4.95
C ALA A 8 1.87 14.66 -4.47
N GLU A 9 1.05 14.88 -3.45
CA GLU A 9 0.09 13.88 -2.93
C GLU A 9 -0.92 13.48 -4.00
N LYS A 10 -1.50 14.44 -4.72
CA LYS A 10 -2.43 14.16 -5.80
C LYS A 10 -1.79 13.40 -6.97
N LYS A 11 -0.51 13.65 -7.24
CA LYS A 11 0.25 12.90 -8.24
C LYS A 11 0.41 11.44 -7.83
N ILE A 12 0.86 11.19 -6.60
CA ILE A 12 1.02 9.84 -6.06
C ILE A 12 -0.32 9.11 -6.07
N GLU A 13 -1.41 9.75 -5.62
CA GLU A 13 -2.74 9.16 -5.67
C GLU A 13 -3.14 8.73 -7.08
N ASN A 14 -2.95 9.60 -8.08
CA ASN A 14 -3.30 9.25 -9.46
C ASN A 14 -2.45 8.10 -10.01
N GLN A 15 -1.16 8.04 -9.66
CA GLN A 15 -0.26 6.95 -10.06
C GLN A 15 -0.71 5.63 -9.44
N VAL A 16 -0.97 5.61 -8.13
CA VAL A 16 -1.42 4.41 -7.42
C VAL A 16 -2.80 3.97 -7.90
N ILE A 17 -3.73 4.88 -8.16
CA ILE A 17 -5.04 4.52 -8.74
C ILE A 17 -4.85 3.85 -10.09
N ALA A 18 -3.99 4.41 -10.97
CA ALA A 18 -3.72 3.80 -12.27
C ALA A 18 -3.15 2.39 -12.10
N HIS A 19 -2.12 2.23 -11.26
CA HIS A 19 -1.50 0.93 -10.96
C HIS A 19 -2.51 -0.09 -10.42
N LEU A 20 -3.34 0.28 -9.46
CA LEU A 20 -4.34 -0.63 -8.89
C LEU A 20 -5.47 -0.96 -9.87
N ASN A 21 -5.81 -0.08 -10.82
CA ASN A 21 -6.76 -0.40 -11.90
C ASN A 21 -6.18 -1.42 -12.89
N GLU A 22 -4.87 -1.39 -13.12
CA GLU A 22 -4.18 -2.36 -13.98
C GLU A 22 -3.99 -3.70 -13.26
N ALA A 23 -3.56 -3.67 -11.99
CA ALA A 23 -3.26 -4.86 -11.21
C ALA A 23 -4.51 -5.59 -10.67
N PHE A 24 -5.53 -4.86 -10.24
CA PHE A 24 -6.71 -5.42 -9.57
C PHE A 24 -8.03 -4.86 -10.10
N PRO A 25 -8.28 -4.90 -11.44
CA PRO A 25 -9.39 -4.19 -12.07
C PRO A 25 -10.75 -4.51 -11.45
N THR A 26 -11.02 -5.78 -11.14
CA THR A 26 -12.30 -6.18 -10.53
C THR A 26 -12.42 -5.70 -9.08
N LYS A 27 -11.33 -5.75 -8.31
CA LYS A 27 -11.34 -5.42 -6.87
C LYS A 27 -11.47 -3.92 -6.64
N ILE A 28 -10.70 -3.11 -7.38
CA ILE A 28 -10.76 -1.66 -7.23
C ILE A 28 -12.06 -1.07 -7.79
N ASN A 29 -12.68 -1.71 -8.79
CA ASN A 29 -13.92 -1.23 -9.36
C ASN A 29 -15.15 -1.39 -8.46
N ILE A 30 -15.06 -2.21 -7.41
CA ILE A 30 -16.10 -2.32 -6.37
C ILE A 30 -16.13 -1.06 -5.50
N LEU A 31 -14.99 -0.38 -5.35
CA LEU A 31 -14.86 0.83 -4.54
C LEU A 31 -15.30 2.07 -5.33
N SER A 32 -16.00 2.97 -4.66
CA SER A 32 -16.23 4.33 -5.14
C SER A 32 -14.91 5.10 -5.27
N GLU A 33 -14.90 6.19 -6.06
CA GLU A 33 -13.72 7.03 -6.21
C GLU A 33 -13.22 7.56 -4.85
N GLU A 34 -14.14 7.95 -3.97
CA GLU A 34 -13.83 8.42 -2.62
C GLU A 34 -13.16 7.33 -1.78
N GLU A 35 -13.68 6.10 -1.78
CA GLU A 35 -13.08 4.99 -1.04
C GLU A 35 -11.66 4.63 -1.55
N ARG A 36 -11.42 4.75 -2.86
CA ARG A 36 -10.09 4.56 -3.46
C ARG A 36 -9.12 5.63 -2.97
N ARG A 37 -9.53 6.91 -3.02
CA ARG A 37 -8.72 8.05 -2.55
C ARG A 37 -8.40 7.92 -1.05
N GLN A 38 -9.40 7.58 -0.24
CA GLN A 38 -9.23 7.39 1.19
C GLN A 38 -8.27 6.25 1.52
N PHE A 39 -8.35 5.12 0.82
CA PHE A 39 -7.40 4.02 0.98
C PHE A 39 -5.96 4.48 0.74
N ILE A 40 -5.73 5.19 -0.37
CA ILE A 40 -4.39 5.66 -0.72
C ILE A 40 -3.89 6.67 0.30
N GLN A 41 -4.69 7.67 0.66
CA GLN A 41 -4.29 8.69 1.63
C GLN A 41 -3.92 8.08 2.99
N ARG A 42 -4.72 7.11 3.47
CA ARG A 42 -4.42 6.38 4.71
C ARG A 42 -3.13 5.58 4.58
N GLY A 43 -2.98 4.80 3.51
CA GLY A 43 -1.79 3.99 3.32
C GLY A 43 -0.52 4.81 3.08
N VAL A 44 -0.58 6.00 2.49
CA VAL A 44 0.57 6.94 2.43
C VAL A 44 0.98 7.39 3.83
N VAL A 45 0.01 7.72 4.69
CA VAL A 45 0.29 8.13 6.07
C VAL A 45 0.85 6.96 6.87
N GLU A 46 0.35 5.74 6.67
CA GLU A 46 0.84 4.52 7.32
C GLU A 46 2.25 4.14 6.85
N ALA A 47 2.51 4.15 5.54
CA ALA A 47 3.82 3.86 4.95
C ALA A 47 4.93 4.70 5.60
N ARG A 48 4.66 6.00 5.81
CA ARG A 48 5.60 6.93 6.47
C ARG A 48 5.94 6.53 7.90
N LYS A 49 5.02 5.90 8.66
CA LYS A 49 5.30 5.42 10.02
C LYS A 49 6.38 4.33 10.03
N TYR A 50 6.51 3.59 8.93
CA TYR A 50 7.48 2.50 8.77
C TYR A 50 8.73 2.91 7.99
N GLY A 51 8.92 4.22 7.72
CA GLY A 51 10.05 4.77 6.97
C GLY A 51 9.94 4.61 5.44
N ILE A 52 8.75 4.29 4.93
CA ILE A 52 8.49 4.11 3.51
C ILE A 52 8.04 5.46 2.92
N GLU A 53 9.00 6.23 2.39
CA GLU A 53 8.77 7.62 1.96
C GLU A 53 8.88 7.84 0.44
N LEU A 54 9.65 7.00 -0.26
CA LEU A 54 9.84 7.13 -1.70
C LEU A 54 8.55 6.73 -2.43
N SER A 55 8.15 7.52 -3.44
CA SER A 55 6.87 7.31 -4.13
C SER A 55 6.73 5.90 -4.73
N PHE A 56 7.82 5.33 -5.25
CA PHE A 56 7.84 3.97 -5.78
C PHE A 56 7.60 2.91 -4.69
N ASP A 57 8.25 3.08 -3.52
CA ASP A 57 8.10 2.14 -2.40
C ASP A 57 6.71 2.24 -1.76
N VAL A 58 6.15 3.45 -1.71
CA VAL A 58 4.77 3.70 -1.26
C VAL A 58 3.76 3.03 -2.21
N GLU A 59 4.00 3.07 -3.51
CA GLU A 59 3.15 2.38 -4.50
C GLU A 59 3.21 0.86 -4.34
N ARG A 60 4.41 0.28 -4.16
CA ARG A 60 4.58 -1.16 -3.84
C ARG A 60 3.88 -1.55 -2.55
N TYR A 61 4.06 -0.77 -1.49
CA TYR A 61 3.38 -0.98 -0.21
C TYR A 61 1.86 -1.02 -0.40
N LEU A 62 1.29 0.01 -1.04
CA LEU A 62 -0.15 0.11 -1.29
C LEU A 62 -0.66 -1.02 -2.17
N HIS A 63 0.12 -1.47 -3.16
CA HIS A 63 -0.21 -2.63 -3.99
C HIS A 63 -0.38 -3.90 -3.13
N VAL A 64 0.59 -4.19 -2.26
CA VAL A 64 0.53 -5.38 -1.40
C VAL A 64 -0.61 -5.28 -0.40
N MET A 65 -0.77 -4.14 0.26
CA MET A 65 -1.84 -3.94 1.24
C MET A 65 -3.22 -4.09 0.58
N PHE A 66 -3.39 -3.53 -0.62
CA PHE A 66 -4.62 -3.66 -1.38
C PHE A 66 -4.89 -5.10 -1.80
N GLY A 67 -3.86 -5.83 -2.24
CA GLY A 67 -3.91 -7.26 -2.57
C GLY A 67 -4.40 -8.11 -1.41
N ILE A 68 -3.85 -7.91 -0.21
CA ILE A 68 -4.23 -8.63 1.01
C ILE A 68 -5.69 -8.33 1.38
N SER A 69 -6.02 -7.07 1.69
CA SER A 69 -7.42 -6.63 1.83
C SER A 69 -7.50 -5.12 2.04
N TYR A 70 -8.63 -4.52 1.66
CA TYR A 70 -8.92 -3.12 1.94
C TYR A 70 -8.80 -2.74 3.44
N ASP A 71 -9.08 -3.69 4.35
CA ASP A 71 -8.99 -3.55 5.82
C ASP A 71 -7.91 -4.48 6.42
N PHE A 72 -6.71 -4.52 5.83
CA PHE A 72 -5.69 -5.53 6.18
C PHE A 72 -5.29 -5.54 7.66
N GLU A 73 -5.33 -4.39 8.33
CA GLU A 73 -4.98 -4.27 9.76
C GLU A 73 -5.94 -5.04 10.70
N LYS A 74 -7.17 -5.34 10.25
CA LYS A 74 -8.21 -5.93 11.10
C LYS A 74 -8.29 -7.45 10.99
N SER A 75 -7.56 -8.07 10.06
CA SER A 75 -7.65 -9.51 9.83
C SER A 75 -6.64 -10.27 10.70
N PRO A 76 -7.08 -11.25 11.51
CA PRO A 76 -6.18 -12.13 12.27
C PRO A 76 -5.17 -12.90 11.39
N HIS A 77 -5.50 -13.12 10.11
CA HIS A 77 -4.64 -13.80 9.14
C HIS A 77 -3.44 -12.95 8.68
N ASN A 78 -3.41 -11.67 9.07
CA ASN A 78 -2.39 -10.70 8.67
C ASN A 78 -1.39 -10.37 9.78
N SER A 79 -1.31 -11.22 10.81
CA SER A 79 -0.41 -11.05 11.95
C SER A 79 1.09 -11.00 11.59
N TRP A 80 1.45 -11.39 10.38
CA TRP A 80 2.81 -11.34 9.84
C TRP A 80 3.21 -9.96 9.30
N ILE A 81 2.27 -9.06 9.02
CA ILE A 81 2.53 -7.75 8.38
C ILE A 81 3.31 -6.82 9.32
N ILE A 82 2.78 -6.61 10.54
CA ILE A 82 3.36 -5.65 11.49
C ILE A 82 4.79 -6.04 11.90
N PRO A 83 5.11 -7.30 12.24
CA PRO A 83 6.49 -7.70 12.56
C PRO A 83 7.50 -7.40 11.44
N ILE A 84 7.10 -7.51 10.17
CA ILE A 84 7.98 -7.18 9.04
C ILE A 84 8.17 -5.66 8.93
N LEU A 85 7.09 -4.90 9.07
CA LEU A 85 7.11 -3.44 8.95
C LEU A 85 7.87 -2.76 10.10
N GLU A 86 7.82 -3.31 11.31
CA GLU A 86 8.50 -2.82 12.51
C GLU A 86 9.93 -3.37 12.69
N GLU A 87 10.41 -4.23 11.77
CA GLU A 87 11.79 -4.74 11.85
C GLU A 87 12.80 -3.63 11.52
N ASP A 88 13.45 -3.10 12.56
CA ASP A 88 14.42 -2.00 12.47
C ASP A 88 15.69 -2.37 11.72
N THR A 89 16.03 -3.66 11.62
CA THR A 89 17.21 -4.12 10.87
C THR A 89 16.99 -4.21 9.36
N PHE A 90 15.74 -4.13 8.90
CA PHE A 90 15.39 -4.22 7.49
C PHE A 90 15.42 -2.86 6.79
N THR A 91 15.98 -2.84 5.59
CA THR A 91 15.78 -1.73 4.65
C THR A 91 14.32 -1.72 4.15
N THR A 92 13.86 -0.59 3.63
CA THR A 92 12.54 -0.48 2.99
C THR A 92 12.33 -1.53 1.92
N GLU A 93 13.34 -1.76 1.08
CA GLU A 93 13.31 -2.82 0.04
C GLU A 93 13.10 -4.21 0.65
N GLN A 94 13.86 -4.57 1.69
CA GLN A 94 13.72 -5.86 2.37
C GLN A 94 12.34 -6.04 2.99
N LYS A 95 11.76 -4.98 3.60
CA LYS A 95 10.39 -5.03 4.13
C LYS A 95 9.40 -5.34 3.02
N LEU A 96 9.47 -4.62 1.90
CA LEU A 96 8.55 -4.80 0.77
C LEU A 96 8.69 -6.19 0.13
N ASP A 97 9.91 -6.67 -0.08
CA ASP A 97 10.15 -8.00 -0.65
C ASP A 97 9.57 -9.11 0.23
N GLN A 98 9.71 -9.01 1.55
CA GLN A 98 9.10 -9.96 2.48
C GLN A 98 7.56 -9.88 2.44
N LEU A 99 7.00 -8.67 2.39
CA LEU A 99 5.55 -8.49 2.31
C LEU A 99 4.97 -9.08 1.01
N GLU A 100 5.60 -8.81 -0.12
CA GLU A 100 5.21 -9.35 -1.43
C GLU A 100 5.32 -10.88 -1.45
N GLY A 101 6.41 -11.44 -0.93
CA GLY A 101 6.61 -12.88 -0.84
C GLY A 101 5.53 -13.58 -0.02
N HIS A 102 5.20 -13.04 1.16
CA HIS A 102 4.12 -13.57 1.99
C HIS A 102 2.74 -13.44 1.33
N ALA A 103 2.46 -12.28 0.72
CA ALA A 103 1.20 -12.04 0.04
C ALA A 103 1.00 -13.01 -1.15
N LEU A 104 2.05 -13.23 -1.95
CA LEU A 104 2.04 -14.20 -3.05
C LEU A 104 1.76 -15.62 -2.54
N LEU A 105 2.48 -16.07 -1.50
CA LEU A 105 2.29 -17.41 -0.94
C LEU A 105 0.91 -17.62 -0.31
N SER A 106 0.26 -16.54 0.13
CA SER A 106 -1.10 -16.59 0.67
C SER A 106 -2.21 -16.58 -0.40
N GLY A 107 -1.86 -16.40 -1.68
CA GLY A 107 -2.82 -16.21 -2.78
C GLY A 107 -3.47 -14.83 -2.82
N ALA A 108 -2.94 -13.86 -2.05
CA ALA A 108 -3.49 -12.50 -1.97
C ALA A 108 -3.16 -11.63 -3.20
N LEU A 109 -2.20 -12.05 -4.03
CA LEU A 109 -1.77 -11.36 -5.25
C LEU A 109 -2.10 -12.13 -6.53
N GLU A 110 -2.96 -13.14 -6.45
CA GLU A 110 -3.52 -13.88 -7.61
C GLU A 110 -4.80 -13.22 -8.13
#